data_AF-A0A7Y4XAX5-F1
#
_entry.id   AF-A0A7Y4XAX5-F1
#
_cell.length_a   1.000
_cell.length_b   1.000
_cell.length_c   1.000
_cell.angle_alpha   90.00
_cell.angle_beta   90.00
_cell.angle_gamma   90.00
#
_symmetry.space_group_name_H-M   'P 1'
#
loop_
_entity.id
_entity.type
_entity.pdbx_description
1 polymer ?
#
loop_
_entity_poly.entity_id
_entity_poly.type
_entity_poly.pdbx_seq_one_letter_code
_entity_poly.pdbx_strand_id
1 'polypeptide(L)'
;MNIRNEWVSFKIGDIYFPDPQQVAFERHKDDLLDGKVADLSDHGLLKEVFAVVEVEGIEQPVIVPVDRLSGPAPEMSAGEE
;
A
#
# COMPACT_ATOMS: atom_id res chain seq x y z
N MET A 1 10.38 3.63 -12.10
CA MET A 1 9.44 4.10 -11.07
C MET A 1 10.11 3.95 -9.72
N ASN A 2 10.38 5.04 -9.00
CA ASN A 2 10.85 4.98 -7.61
C ASN A 2 9.66 5.33 -6.71
N ILE A 3 8.82 4.33 -6.42
CA ILE A 3 7.63 4.52 -5.56
C ILE A 3 7.95 4.54 -4.06
N ARG A 4 9.24 4.45 -3.69
CA ARG A 4 9.67 4.56 -2.30
C ARG A 4 9.33 5.94 -1.78
N ASN A 5 8.72 6.00 -0.60
CA ASN A 5 8.28 7.25 0.03
C ASN A 5 7.16 7.97 -0.77
N GLU A 6 6.49 7.29 -1.71
CA GLU A 6 5.24 7.77 -2.31
C GLU A 6 4.04 7.29 -1.50
N TRP A 7 2.97 8.08 -1.58
CA TRP A 7 1.64 7.66 -1.16
C TRP A 7 1.03 6.78 -2.25
N VAL A 8 0.54 5.62 -1.86
CA VAL A 8 -0.07 4.65 -2.76
C VAL A 8 -1.43 4.24 -2.22
N SER A 9 -2.31 3.87 -3.14
CA SER A 9 -3.64 3.37 -2.81
C SER A 9 -3.77 1.93 -3.26
N PHE A 10 -4.32 1.06 -2.41
CA PHE A 10 -4.51 -0.35 -2.73
C PHE A 10 -5.73 -0.89 -2.01
N LYS A 11 -6.24 -2.02 -2.47
CA LYS A 11 -7.38 -2.66 -1.83
C LYS A 11 -6.93 -3.56 -0.70
N ILE A 12 -7.75 -3.67 0.34
CA ILE A 12 -7.50 -4.62 1.42
C ILE A 12 -7.38 -6.04 0.87
N GLY A 13 -8.22 -6.42 -0.10
CA GLY A 13 -8.15 -7.74 -0.74
C GLY A 13 -6.89 -8.02 -1.55
N ASP A 14 -6.08 -7.01 -1.85
CA ASP A 14 -4.79 -7.16 -2.55
C ASP A 14 -3.59 -7.22 -1.58
N ILE A 15 -3.82 -7.15 -0.26
CA ILE A 15 -2.79 -7.31 0.77
C ILE A 15 -2.27 -8.74 0.76
N TYR A 16 -0.95 -8.87 0.70
CA TYR A 16 -0.25 -10.16 0.78
C TYR A 16 -0.05 -10.61 2.23
N PHE A 17 0.31 -9.67 3.12
CA PHE A 17 0.50 -9.93 4.55
C PHE A 17 0.39 -8.62 5.35
N PRO A 18 -0.22 -8.58 6.56
CA PRO A 18 -0.96 -9.62 7.26
C PRO A 18 -2.28 -9.99 6.56
N ASP A 19 -3.09 -10.87 7.16
CA ASP A 19 -4.35 -11.32 6.54
C ASP A 19 -5.31 -10.13 6.28
N PRO A 20 -5.86 -10.01 5.07
CA PRO A 20 -6.72 -8.88 4.69
C PRO A 20 -7.96 -8.76 5.57
N GLN A 21 -8.47 -9.85 6.16
CA GLN A 21 -9.61 -9.78 7.06
C GLN A 21 -9.27 -9.08 8.38
N GLN A 22 -8.04 -9.23 8.88
CA GLN A 22 -7.60 -8.53 10.09
C GLN A 22 -7.55 -7.03 9.83
N VAL A 23 -6.98 -6.65 8.69
CA VAL A 23 -6.88 -5.25 8.27
C VAL A 23 -8.27 -4.63 8.01
N ALA A 24 -9.18 -5.37 7.36
CA ALA A 24 -10.56 -4.92 7.13
C ALA A 24 -11.35 -4.70 8.43
N PHE A 25 -11.06 -5.52 9.46
CA PHE A 25 -11.68 -5.39 10.76
C PHE A 25 -11.25 -4.08 11.45
N GLU A 26 -9.98 -3.71 11.33
CA GLU A 26 -9.41 -2.49 11.92
C GLU A 26 -9.89 -1.21 11.21
N ARG A 27 -10.00 -1.23 9.87
CA ARG A 27 -10.37 -0.05 9.06
C ARG A 27 -11.88 0.10 8.78
N HIS A 28 -12.73 -0.70 9.42
CA HIS A 28 -14.20 -0.51 9.46
C HIS A 28 -14.84 -0.16 8.09
N LYS A 29 -14.85 -1.12 7.15
CA LYS A 29 -15.54 -1.10 5.84
C LYS A 29 -14.88 -0.33 4.68
N ASP A 30 -13.75 0.34 4.87
CA ASP A 30 -13.05 0.91 3.71
C ASP A 30 -12.31 -0.19 2.95
N ASP A 31 -12.75 -0.49 1.72
CA ASP A 31 -12.11 -1.51 0.87
C ASP A 31 -10.78 -0.99 0.30
N LEU A 32 -10.61 0.35 0.25
CA LEU A 32 -9.40 1.03 -0.16
C LEU A 32 -8.61 1.51 1.05
N LEU A 33 -7.31 1.25 1.02
CA LEU A 33 -6.34 1.81 1.93
C LEU A 33 -5.36 2.69 1.17
N ASP A 34 -5.13 3.83 1.76
CA ASP A 34 -4.03 4.72 1.47
C ASP A 34 -2.91 4.50 2.48
N GLY A 35 -1.68 4.53 2.00
CA GLY A 35 -0.52 4.42 2.87
C GLY A 35 0.74 4.85 2.16
N LYS A 36 1.79 5.02 2.94
CA LYS A 36 3.09 5.46 2.43
C LYS A 36 4.03 4.27 2.29
N VAL A 37 4.64 4.13 1.13
CA VAL A 37 5.64 3.08 0.90
C VAL A 37 6.86 3.36 1.77
N ALA A 38 7.05 2.55 2.80
CA ALA A 38 8.19 2.61 3.71
C ALA A 38 9.41 1.91 3.09
N ASP A 39 9.19 0.76 2.46
CA ASP A 39 10.27 -0.02 1.85
C ASP A 39 9.78 -0.84 0.65
N LEU A 40 10.70 -1.26 -0.20
CA LEU A 40 10.43 -2.19 -1.31
C LEU A 40 11.34 -3.40 -1.15
N SER A 41 10.73 -4.57 -1.03
CA SER A 41 11.44 -5.84 -1.00
C SER A 41 11.48 -6.45 -2.40
N ASP A 42 12.70 -6.55 -2.95
CA ASP A 42 13.01 -7.26 -4.19
C ASP A 42 13.46 -8.73 -3.93
N HIS A 43 13.22 -9.26 -2.73
CA HIS A 43 13.68 -10.58 -2.32
C HIS A 43 12.87 -11.72 -2.98
N GLY A 44 13.29 -12.17 -4.15
CA GLY A 44 12.86 -13.45 -4.73
C GLY A 44 13.34 -13.70 -6.16
N LEU A 45 13.63 -14.96 -6.48
CA LEU A 45 13.95 -15.46 -7.84
C LEU A 45 12.84 -15.22 -8.88
N LEU A 46 11.69 -14.70 -8.46
CA LEU A 46 10.53 -14.35 -9.27
C LEU A 46 10.45 -12.83 -9.34
N LYS A 47 10.16 -12.29 -10.52
CA LYS A 47 10.14 -10.85 -10.85
C LYS A 47 9.10 -9.99 -10.07
N GLU A 48 8.57 -10.51 -8.97
CA GLU A 48 7.49 -9.91 -8.20
C GLU A 48 8.10 -9.06 -7.09
N VAL A 49 7.97 -7.74 -7.24
CA VAL A 49 8.44 -6.76 -6.25
C VAL A 49 7.31 -6.52 -5.24
N PHE A 50 7.63 -6.59 -3.95
CA PHE A 50 6.69 -6.31 -2.88
C PHE A 50 6.98 -4.94 -2.27
N ALA A 51 5.93 -4.20 -1.92
CA ALA A 51 6.02 -2.94 -1.19
C ALA A 51 5.56 -3.14 0.25
N VAL A 52 6.36 -2.62 1.17
CA VAL A 52 6.01 -2.44 2.57
C VAL A 52 5.39 -1.07 2.69
N VAL A 53 4.11 -1.04 3.05
CA VAL A 53 3.31 0.18 3.15
C VAL A 53 2.87 0.41 4.59
N GLU A 54 3.16 1.58 5.12
CA GLU A 54 2.65 2.04 6.41
C GLU A 54 1.28 2.70 6.19
N VAL A 55 0.25 2.12 6.80
CA VAL A 55 -1.13 2.60 6.73
C VAL A 55 -1.48 3.25 8.05
N GLU A 56 -2.05 4.45 8.00
CA GLU A 56 -2.53 5.12 9.21
C GLU A 56 -3.72 4.33 9.80
N GLY A 57 -3.62 4.00 11.08
CA GLY A 57 -4.64 3.21 11.80
C GLY A 57 -4.41 1.70 11.80
N ILE A 58 -3.27 1.21 11.30
CA ILE A 58 -2.85 -0.20 11.45
C ILE A 58 -1.53 -0.23 12.24
N GLU A 59 -1.46 -1.05 13.29
CA GLU A 59 -0.28 -1.14 14.16
C GLU A 59 0.96 -1.73 13.47
N GLN A 60 0.74 -2.52 12.42
CA GLN A 60 1.79 -3.19 11.66
C GLN A 60 1.77 -2.78 10.18
N PRO A 61 2.93 -2.67 9.52
CA PRO A 61 2.99 -2.38 8.10
C PRO A 61 2.40 -3.52 7.29
N VAL A 62 1.78 -3.17 6.16
CA VAL A 62 1.17 -4.14 5.24
C VAL A 62 2.08 -4.35 4.03
N ILE A 63 2.15 -5.59 3.56
CA ILE A 63 2.92 -5.99 2.39
C ILE A 63 1.93 -6.16 1.24
N VAL A 64 2.20 -5.44 0.14
CA VAL A 64 1.33 -5.43 -1.05
C VAL A 64 2.21 -5.61 -2.29
N PRO A 65 1.79 -6.42 -3.28
CA PRO A 65 2.51 -6.52 -4.54
C PRO A 65 2.48 -5.18 -5.27
N VAL A 66 3.60 -4.70 -5.83
CA VAL A 66 3.62 -3.41 -6.54
C VAL A 66 2.69 -3.36 -7.74
N ASP A 67 2.38 -4.52 -8.33
CA ASP A 67 1.43 -4.68 -9.44
C ASP A 67 -0.02 -4.34 -9.03
N ARG A 68 -0.32 -4.39 -7.72
CA ARG A 68 -1.63 -4.08 -7.16
C ARG A 68 -1.74 -2.69 -6.56
N LEU A 69 -0.62 -1.96 -6.49
CA LEU A 69 -0.64 -0.57 -6.06
C LEU A 69 -1.19 0.30 -7.20
N SER A 70 -2.24 1.04 -6.89
CA SER A 70 -2.64 2.17 -7.72
C SER A 70 -1.69 3.34 -7.42
N GLY A 71 -1.27 4.05 -8.47
CA GLY A 71 -0.41 5.23 -8.39
C GLY A 71 -0.96 6.31 -7.45
N PRO A 72 -0.24 7.43 -7.27
CA PRO A 72 -0.47 8.36 -6.18
C PRO A 72 -1.95 8.72 -6.06
N ALA A 73 -2.47 8.59 -4.84
CA ALA A 73 -3.86 8.87 -4.52
C ALA A 73 -4.28 10.20 -5.19
N PRO A 74 -5.41 10.23 -5.91
CA PRO A 74 -5.77 11.38 -6.74
C PRO A 74 -6.30 12.56 -5.91
N GLU A 75 -5.54 13.08 -4.95
CA GLU A 75 -5.87 14.33 -4.23
C GLU A 75 -4.65 15.18 -3.83
N MET A 76 -3.52 15.07 -4.54
CA MET A 76 -2.46 16.09 -4.48
C MET A 76 -1.93 16.41 -5.88
N SER A 77 -2.84 16.58 -6.84
CA SER A 77 -2.53 17.42 -7.99
C SER A 77 -2.52 18.87 -7.51
N ALA A 78 -1.31 19.38 -7.27
CA ALA A 78 -0.92 20.77 -7.37
C ALA A 78 -2.05 21.79 -7.16
N GLY A 79 -2.12 22.35 -5.95
CA GLY A 79 -2.42 23.77 -5.83
C GLY A 79 -1.27 24.52 -6.51
N GLU A 80 -1.40 24.69 -7.82
CA GLU A 80 -0.60 25.61 -8.62
C GLU A 80 -1.24 26.99 -8.49
N GLU A 81 -0.59 27.88 -7.74
CA GLU A 81 -0.79 29.33 -7.80
C GLU A 81 0.57 30.04 -7.79
#